data_AF-A0A813BLM4-F1
#
_entry.id   AF-A0A813BLM4-F1
#
_cell.length_a   1.000
_cell.length_b   1.000
_cell.length_c   1.000
_cell.angle_alpha   90.00
_cell.angle_beta   90.00
_cell.angle_gamma   90.00
#
_symmetry.space_group_name_H-M   'P 1'
#
loop_
_entity.id
_entity.type
_entity.pdbx_description
1 polymer ?
#
loop_
_entity_poly.entity_id
_entity_poly.type
_entity_poly.pdbx_seq_one_letter_code
_entity_poly.pdbx_strand_id
1 'polypeptide(L)'
;MEYSGSRVYIYGEGDVKADVLHTLGYNQSMIFSNHRGDLDWLIGLLVEDNGGGLGCCKAIVKQELVFLPLFGFAWWSADFICINRNWQSDRRKLDAGYQRQHEYRQWDIPYTLTIFPEGTRLTPEKLRDSQDFCASKGYPRLENSLCPRAKGLWSAVNGMQLDCVYDITVVQSENGKANILTLAQGIPAEFHVHVQKLDPSGIPVEEDTFQKWILERWLRKDAKLARFAKDGHLGADQGPDGRHLLSVSPACGQTVVGAIAWWLLSTACFLCFCVLSGRYRLLAGVGLGTLLFVVLTAVVVHQAGKCSALLQRGWIMMDLHITTEPLNICSCASCGVHAVLLVPEGGPAPAL
;
A
#
# COMPACT_ATOMS: atom_id res chain seq x y z
N MET A 1 14.81 -1.62 -7.06
CA MET A 1 14.63 -0.16 -7.30
C MET A 1 14.12 0.45 -6.02
N GLU A 2 14.49 1.68 -5.70
CA GLU A 2 13.94 2.44 -4.57
C GLU A 2 13.24 3.68 -5.13
N TYR A 3 12.01 3.97 -4.70
CA TYR A 3 11.35 5.23 -5.08
C TYR A 3 12.11 6.39 -4.43
N SER A 4 12.74 7.26 -5.23
CA SER A 4 13.56 8.39 -4.76
C SER A 4 14.71 8.04 -3.79
N GLY A 5 15.16 6.78 -3.74
CA GLY A 5 16.10 6.31 -2.71
C GLY A 5 15.45 6.15 -1.31
N SER A 6 14.12 6.12 -1.27
CA SER A 6 13.36 5.92 -0.04
C SER A 6 13.35 4.45 0.40
N ARG A 7 13.38 4.22 1.71
CA ARG A 7 13.40 2.90 2.32
C ARG A 7 12.15 2.68 3.15
N VAL A 8 11.52 1.52 3.00
CA VAL A 8 10.33 1.14 3.77
C VAL A 8 10.61 -0.20 4.43
N TYR A 9 10.70 -0.20 5.76
CA TYR A 9 10.90 -1.39 6.56
C TYR A 9 9.57 -1.90 7.09
N ILE A 10 9.31 -3.19 6.94
CA ILE A 10 8.16 -3.87 7.52
C ILE A 10 8.60 -4.74 8.71
N TYR A 11 7.78 -4.75 9.76
CA TYR A 11 7.92 -5.44 11.04
C TYR A 11 6.66 -6.24 11.34
N GLY A 12 6.74 -7.27 12.17
CA GLY A 12 5.57 -7.97 12.67
C GLY A 12 5.94 -9.14 13.57
N GLU A 13 4.92 -9.75 14.17
CA GLU A 13 5.09 -10.98 14.95
C GLU A 13 5.22 -12.17 14.00
N GLY A 14 6.25 -13.00 14.14
CA GLY A 14 6.44 -14.19 13.31
C GLY A 14 7.18 -13.92 12.00
N ASP A 15 6.95 -14.76 10.98
CA ASP A 15 7.55 -14.58 9.67
C ASP A 15 6.64 -13.67 8.84
N VAL A 16 6.91 -12.37 8.87
CA VAL A 16 6.11 -11.35 8.17
C VAL A 16 6.02 -11.63 6.66
N LYS A 17 7.05 -12.24 6.05
CA LYS A 17 6.95 -12.62 4.63
C LYS A 17 5.90 -13.70 4.45
N ALA A 18 6.00 -14.81 5.18
CA ALA A 18 5.07 -15.92 5.08
C ALA A 18 3.65 -15.53 5.53
N ASP A 19 3.52 -14.84 6.64
CA ASP A 19 2.25 -14.64 7.34
C ASP A 19 1.43 -13.48 6.77
N VAL A 20 2.10 -12.45 6.23
CA VAL A 20 1.46 -11.21 5.74
C VAL A 20 1.65 -11.05 4.24
N LEU A 21 2.89 -10.95 3.76
CA LEU A 21 3.13 -10.63 2.35
C LEU A 21 2.60 -11.75 1.45
N HIS A 22 2.86 -13.01 1.76
CA HIS A 22 2.37 -14.13 0.96
C HIS A 22 0.86 -14.39 1.07
N THR A 23 0.11 -13.65 1.89
CA THR A 23 -1.33 -13.89 2.09
C THR A 23 -2.23 -12.74 1.62
N LEU A 24 -1.73 -11.51 1.46
CA LEU A 24 -2.52 -10.36 1.01
C LEU A 24 -3.14 -10.58 -0.38
N GLY A 25 -2.35 -11.02 -1.36
CA GLY A 25 -2.79 -11.21 -2.75
C GLY A 25 -3.65 -12.43 -3.01
N TYR A 26 -4.12 -13.15 -1.99
CA TYR A 26 -4.87 -14.41 -2.14
C TYR A 26 -6.15 -14.48 -1.31
N ASN A 27 -6.42 -13.49 -0.47
CA ASN A 27 -7.49 -13.52 0.52
C ASN A 27 -8.45 -12.35 0.38
N GLN A 28 -9.64 -12.49 0.94
CA GLN A 28 -10.52 -11.37 1.23
C GLN A 28 -10.04 -10.71 2.53
N SER A 29 -9.41 -9.56 2.40
CA SER A 29 -8.64 -8.93 3.45
C SER A 29 -9.17 -7.54 3.82
N MET A 30 -8.90 -7.13 5.05
CA MET A 30 -9.07 -5.75 5.48
C MET A 30 -7.79 -5.24 6.13
N ILE A 31 -7.38 -4.03 5.78
CA ILE A 31 -6.26 -3.32 6.42
C ILE A 31 -6.82 -2.11 7.18
N PHE A 32 -6.39 -1.92 8.42
CA PHE A 32 -6.59 -0.64 9.10
C PHE A 32 -5.30 -0.07 9.65
N SER A 33 -5.14 1.25 9.50
CA SER A 33 -3.91 1.94 9.88
C SER A 33 -4.16 3.28 10.59
N ASN A 34 -3.17 3.72 11.37
CA ASN A 34 -3.06 5.12 11.78
C ASN A 34 -2.77 6.00 10.55
N HIS A 35 -3.07 7.31 10.63
CA HIS A 35 -2.88 8.23 9.52
C HIS A 35 -2.10 9.48 9.95
N ARG A 36 -0.79 9.49 9.68
CA ARG A 36 0.15 10.53 10.10
C ARG A 36 0.67 11.37 8.95
N GLY A 37 0.91 10.76 7.79
CA GLY A 37 1.63 11.36 6.68
C GLY A 37 0.85 11.43 5.38
N ASP A 38 1.38 12.22 4.45
CA ASP A 38 0.82 12.38 3.09
C ASP A 38 1.01 11.14 2.23
N LEU A 39 2.02 10.34 2.57
CA LEU A 39 2.42 9.16 1.82
C LEU A 39 1.90 7.85 2.41
N ASP A 40 1.16 7.86 3.53
CA ASP A 40 0.70 6.62 4.19
C ASP A 40 -0.07 5.69 3.24
N TRP A 41 -0.89 6.25 2.36
CA TRP A 41 -1.61 5.46 1.35
C TRP A 41 -0.67 4.82 0.33
N LEU A 42 0.41 5.50 -0.05
CA LEU A 42 1.43 4.96 -0.96
C LEU A 42 2.24 3.85 -0.29
N ILE A 43 2.51 3.99 1.02
CA ILE A 43 3.12 2.93 1.82
C ILE A 43 2.21 1.70 1.87
N GLY A 44 0.89 1.89 2.03
CA GLY A 44 -0.10 0.82 1.93
C GLY A 44 -0.05 0.10 0.57
N LEU A 45 -0.01 0.86 -0.54
CA LEU A 45 0.12 0.27 -1.89
C LEU A 45 1.44 -0.51 -2.06
N LEU A 46 2.54 -0.06 -1.46
CA LEU A 46 3.81 -0.79 -1.53
C LEU A 46 3.76 -2.11 -0.74
N VAL A 47 3.09 -2.14 0.42
CA VAL A 47 2.83 -3.38 1.17
C VAL A 47 2.00 -4.34 0.33
N GLU A 48 0.94 -3.86 -0.32
CA GLU A 48 0.09 -4.64 -1.21
C GLU A 48 0.84 -5.17 -2.44
N ASP A 49 1.72 -4.37 -3.05
CA ASP A 49 2.56 -4.79 -4.18
C ASP A 49 3.50 -5.94 -3.79
N ASN A 50 4.14 -5.83 -2.63
CA ASN A 50 5.01 -6.88 -2.10
C ASN A 50 4.22 -8.13 -1.68
N GLY A 51 2.91 -8.00 -1.46
CA GLY A 51 2.03 -9.12 -1.18
C GLY A 51 1.21 -9.63 -2.36
N GLY A 52 1.41 -9.09 -3.57
CA GLY A 52 0.64 -9.45 -4.77
C GLY A 52 -0.81 -8.95 -4.79
N GLY A 53 -1.21 -8.12 -3.84
CA GLY A 53 -2.57 -7.58 -3.67
C GLY A 53 -2.86 -6.27 -4.41
N LEU A 54 -1.84 -5.62 -5.01
CA LEU A 54 -1.96 -4.26 -5.56
C LEU A 54 -3.13 -4.07 -6.54
N GLY A 55 -3.37 -5.02 -7.46
CA GLY A 55 -4.48 -4.92 -8.43
C GLY A 55 -5.86 -5.04 -7.79
N CYS A 56 -5.94 -5.65 -6.61
CA CYS A 56 -7.19 -5.95 -5.90
C CYS A 56 -7.41 -5.05 -4.69
N CYS A 57 -6.42 -4.27 -4.29
CA CYS A 57 -6.55 -3.35 -3.17
C CYS A 57 -7.55 -2.22 -3.48
N LYS A 58 -8.26 -1.79 -2.44
CA LYS A 58 -9.24 -0.70 -2.41
C LYS A 58 -8.97 0.12 -1.17
N ALA A 59 -9.40 1.38 -1.20
CA ALA A 59 -9.41 2.21 -0.01
C ALA A 59 -10.71 3.00 0.10
N ILE A 60 -11.04 3.35 1.34
CA ILE A 60 -12.06 4.35 1.61
C ILE A 60 -11.42 5.73 1.43
N VAL A 61 -11.86 6.47 0.43
CA VAL A 61 -11.30 7.78 0.05
C VAL A 61 -12.32 8.90 0.21
N LYS A 62 -11.83 10.12 0.41
CA LYS A 62 -12.66 11.31 0.48
C LYS A 62 -13.29 11.58 -0.91
N GLN A 63 -14.61 11.80 -0.97
CA GLN A 63 -15.37 11.98 -2.21
C GLN A 63 -14.78 13.03 -3.14
N GLU A 64 -14.27 14.12 -2.59
CA GLU A 64 -13.69 15.21 -3.37
C GLU A 64 -12.40 14.80 -4.11
N LEU A 65 -11.73 13.73 -3.68
CA LEU A 65 -10.54 13.20 -4.36
C LEU A 65 -10.88 12.54 -5.72
N VAL A 66 -12.13 12.15 -5.94
CA VAL A 66 -12.60 11.64 -7.25
C VAL A 66 -12.47 12.70 -8.35
N PHE A 67 -12.48 13.98 -7.99
CA PHE A 67 -12.32 15.08 -8.94
C PHE A 67 -10.86 15.41 -9.27
N LEU A 68 -9.89 14.74 -8.64
CA LEU A 68 -8.49 14.89 -9.04
C LEU A 68 -8.29 14.24 -10.41
N PRO A 69 -7.74 14.97 -11.40
CA PRO A 69 -7.43 14.39 -12.69
C PRO A 69 -6.53 13.16 -12.55
N LEU A 70 -6.81 12.14 -13.35
CA LEU A 70 -6.12 10.83 -13.36
C LEU A 70 -6.37 10.00 -12.11
N PHE A 71 -5.93 10.46 -10.94
CA PHE A 71 -6.00 9.68 -9.69
C PHE A 71 -7.45 9.44 -9.25
N GLY A 72 -8.29 10.47 -9.30
CA GLY A 72 -9.69 10.35 -8.93
C GLY A 72 -10.46 9.40 -9.85
N PHE A 73 -10.21 9.48 -11.15
CA PHE A 73 -10.76 8.54 -12.14
C PHE A 73 -10.24 7.12 -11.92
N ALA A 74 -8.93 6.94 -11.69
CA ALA A 74 -8.32 5.63 -11.45
C ALA A 74 -8.86 4.96 -10.19
N TRP A 75 -9.01 5.70 -9.09
CA TRP A 75 -9.62 5.15 -7.87
C TRP A 75 -11.08 4.79 -8.08
N TRP A 76 -11.84 5.66 -8.75
CA TRP A 76 -13.25 5.38 -9.08
C TRP A 76 -13.40 4.15 -9.97
N SER A 77 -12.57 4.00 -11.02
CA SER A 77 -12.61 2.84 -11.91
C SER A 77 -12.07 1.56 -11.28
N ALA A 78 -11.25 1.68 -10.23
CA ALA A 78 -10.72 0.56 -9.46
C ALA A 78 -11.63 0.15 -8.29
N ASP A 79 -12.90 0.54 -8.27
CA ASP A 79 -13.89 0.21 -7.22
C ASP A 79 -13.55 0.78 -5.81
N PHE A 80 -12.83 1.90 -5.71
CA PHE A 80 -12.58 2.54 -4.40
C PHE A 80 -13.87 3.16 -3.83
N ILE A 81 -14.05 3.05 -2.50
CA ILE A 81 -15.27 3.54 -1.85
C ILE A 81 -15.10 5.02 -1.51
N CYS A 82 -15.84 5.88 -2.21
CA CYS A 82 -15.73 7.34 -2.10
C CYS A 82 -16.81 7.91 -1.16
N ILE A 83 -16.39 8.51 -0.04
CA ILE A 83 -17.29 8.95 1.05
C ILE A 83 -17.18 10.44 1.36
N ASN A 84 -18.28 11.04 1.84
CA ASN A 84 -18.34 12.43 2.29
C ASN A 84 -17.92 12.62 3.76
N ARG A 85 -17.57 11.52 4.45
CA ARG A 85 -17.30 11.48 5.90
C ARG A 85 -18.54 11.84 6.74
N ASN A 86 -19.72 11.50 6.22
CA ASN A 86 -20.99 11.62 6.91
C ASN A 86 -21.70 10.26 6.84
N TRP A 87 -21.85 9.62 7.99
CA TRP A 87 -22.43 8.27 8.10
C TRP A 87 -23.81 8.14 7.42
N GLN A 88 -24.68 9.13 7.58
CA GLN A 88 -26.06 9.07 7.09
C GLN A 88 -26.12 9.04 5.56
N SER A 89 -25.23 9.79 4.89
CA SER A 89 -25.16 9.81 3.43
C SER A 89 -24.29 8.70 2.85
N ASP A 90 -23.28 8.24 3.59
CA ASP A 90 -22.26 7.32 3.09
C ASP A 90 -22.60 5.84 3.31
N ARG A 91 -23.54 5.50 4.21
CA ARG A 91 -23.92 4.09 4.50
C ARG A 91 -24.21 3.28 3.25
N ARG A 92 -25.02 3.82 2.33
CA ARG A 92 -25.37 3.13 1.08
C ARG A 92 -24.16 2.85 0.19
N LYS A 93 -23.16 3.74 0.19
CA LYS A 93 -21.92 3.56 -0.60
C LYS A 93 -21.01 2.51 0.02
N LEU A 94 -20.93 2.48 1.35
CA LEU A 94 -20.21 1.45 2.10
C LEU A 94 -20.83 0.07 1.83
N ASP A 95 -22.15 -0.05 2.00
CA ASP A 95 -22.90 -1.29 1.75
C ASP A 95 -22.69 -1.80 0.32
N ALA A 96 -22.71 -0.90 -0.68
CA ALA A 96 -22.41 -1.26 -2.08
C ALA A 96 -20.97 -1.74 -2.27
N GLY A 97 -19.99 -1.13 -1.59
CA GLY A 97 -18.60 -1.58 -1.62
C GLY A 97 -18.39 -2.95 -0.98
N TYR A 98 -19.10 -3.24 0.12
CA TYR A 98 -19.08 -4.58 0.73
C TYR A 98 -19.75 -5.62 -0.16
N GLN A 99 -20.87 -5.26 -0.82
CA GLN A 99 -21.49 -6.12 -1.81
C GLN A 99 -20.55 -6.42 -2.98
N ARG A 100 -19.78 -5.42 -3.40
CA ARG A 100 -18.75 -5.62 -4.44
C ARG A 100 -17.69 -6.62 -3.99
N GLN A 101 -17.28 -6.60 -2.72
CA GLN A 101 -16.36 -7.60 -2.17
C GLN A 101 -16.94 -9.03 -2.26
N HIS A 102 -18.23 -9.21 -1.97
CA HIS A 102 -18.90 -10.52 -2.12
C HIS A 102 -18.87 -11.01 -3.58
N GLU A 103 -19.04 -10.10 -4.56
CA GLU A 103 -18.93 -10.43 -5.99
C GLU A 103 -17.51 -10.86 -6.38
N TYR A 104 -16.47 -10.16 -5.90
CA TYR A 104 -15.07 -10.55 -6.13
C TYR A 104 -14.79 -11.95 -5.58
N ARG A 105 -15.28 -12.25 -4.36
CA ARG A 105 -15.15 -13.58 -3.76
C ARG A 105 -15.81 -14.67 -4.61
N GLN A 106 -16.98 -14.41 -5.20
CA GLN A 106 -17.66 -15.38 -6.08
C GLN A 106 -16.87 -15.69 -7.36
N TRP A 107 -15.97 -14.80 -7.76
CA TRP A 107 -15.10 -14.98 -8.93
C TRP A 107 -13.68 -15.44 -8.56
N ASP A 108 -13.46 -15.83 -7.29
CA ASP A 108 -12.15 -16.19 -6.74
C ASP A 108 -11.10 -15.08 -6.94
N ILE A 109 -11.55 -13.81 -6.93
CA ILE A 109 -10.68 -12.64 -7.03
C ILE A 109 -10.40 -12.12 -5.62
N PRO A 110 -9.12 -11.97 -5.21
CA PRO A 110 -8.74 -11.33 -3.96
C PRO A 110 -9.33 -9.92 -3.84
N TYR A 111 -9.49 -9.43 -2.61
CA TYR A 111 -9.98 -8.08 -2.36
C TYR A 111 -9.43 -7.60 -1.04
N THR A 112 -8.77 -6.44 -1.03
CA THR A 112 -8.31 -5.82 0.22
C THR A 112 -8.91 -4.44 0.41
N LEU A 113 -9.64 -4.21 1.49
CA LEU A 113 -10.12 -2.87 1.84
C LEU A 113 -9.22 -2.22 2.89
N THR A 114 -8.62 -1.09 2.54
CA THR A 114 -7.87 -0.25 3.47
C THR A 114 -8.72 0.87 4.04
N ILE A 115 -8.68 1.04 5.36
CA ILE A 115 -9.34 2.14 6.08
C ILE A 115 -8.39 2.79 7.09
N PHE A 116 -8.53 4.11 7.25
CA PHE A 116 -7.84 4.90 8.27
C PHE A 116 -8.87 5.41 9.29
N PRO A 117 -9.11 4.71 10.41
CA PRO A 117 -10.16 5.07 11.37
C PRO A 117 -10.02 6.45 12.00
N GLU A 118 -8.83 7.06 11.98
CA GLU A 118 -8.62 8.46 12.41
C GLU A 118 -9.39 9.46 11.51
N GLY A 119 -9.62 9.09 10.24
CA GLY A 119 -10.38 9.87 9.26
C GLY A 119 -9.67 11.12 8.73
N THR A 120 -8.48 11.44 9.27
CA THR A 120 -7.67 12.58 8.82
C THR A 120 -6.22 12.39 9.26
N ARG A 121 -5.30 13.11 8.60
CA ARG A 121 -3.88 13.13 8.98
C ARG A 121 -3.68 13.84 10.32
N LEU A 122 -2.78 13.29 11.11
CA LEU A 122 -2.25 13.89 12.34
C LEU A 122 -1.62 15.26 12.07
N THR A 123 -2.07 16.27 12.81
CA THR A 123 -1.39 17.57 12.95
C THR A 123 -1.39 17.95 14.42
N PRO A 124 -0.47 18.82 14.89
CA PRO A 124 -0.45 19.23 16.30
C PRO A 124 -1.79 19.80 16.77
N GLU A 125 -2.46 20.60 15.93
CA GLU A 125 -3.79 21.14 16.21
C GLU A 125 -4.83 20.04 16.40
N LYS A 126 -4.96 19.12 15.44
CA LYS A 126 -5.93 18.02 15.50
C LYS A 126 -5.65 17.04 16.62
N LEU A 127 -4.38 16.87 17.00
CA LEU A 127 -4.01 16.06 18.14
C LEU A 127 -4.59 16.64 19.43
N ARG A 128 -4.49 17.96 19.65
CA ARG A 128 -5.12 18.63 20.80
C ARG A 128 -6.64 18.45 20.77
N ASP A 129 -7.28 18.73 19.62
CA ASP A 129 -8.73 18.58 19.47
C ASP A 129 -9.18 17.13 19.76
N SER A 130 -8.38 16.16 19.31
CA SER A 130 -8.60 14.75 19.57
C SER A 130 -8.42 14.38 21.05
N GLN A 131 -7.48 15.01 21.75
CA GLN A 131 -7.26 14.80 23.18
C GLN A 131 -8.41 15.38 24.01
N ASP A 132 -8.89 16.58 23.64
CA ASP A 132 -10.07 17.19 24.24
C ASP A 132 -11.32 16.31 24.01
N PHE A 133 -11.47 15.75 22.81
CA PHE A 133 -12.51 14.78 22.52
C PHE A 133 -12.39 13.53 23.40
N CYS A 134 -11.20 12.93 23.51
CA CYS A 134 -10.97 11.79 24.40
C CYS A 134 -11.37 12.11 25.84
N ALA A 135 -10.93 13.25 26.38
CA ALA A 135 -11.26 13.70 27.72
C ALA A 135 -12.78 13.84 27.92
N SER A 136 -13.49 14.44 26.96
CA SER A 136 -14.95 14.61 27.01
C SER A 136 -15.72 13.29 27.01
N LYS A 137 -15.13 12.22 26.45
CA LYS A 137 -15.72 10.87 26.37
C LYS A 137 -15.22 9.92 27.46
N GLY A 138 -14.30 10.37 28.31
CA GLY A 138 -13.61 9.50 29.28
C GLY A 138 -12.73 8.44 28.61
N TYR A 139 -12.30 8.68 27.37
CA TYR A 139 -11.38 7.80 26.67
C TYR A 139 -9.93 8.06 27.11
N PRO A 140 -9.05 7.06 27.03
CA PRO A 140 -7.62 7.24 27.25
C PRO A 140 -7.03 8.34 26.36
N ARG A 141 -6.12 9.13 26.92
CA ARG A 141 -5.37 10.15 26.18
C ARG A 141 -4.35 9.45 25.26
N LEU A 142 -4.32 9.84 23.99
CA LEU A 142 -3.36 9.38 23.00
C LEU A 142 -2.36 10.51 22.72
N GLU A 143 -1.06 10.20 22.70
CA GLU A 143 0.01 11.20 22.52
C GLU A 143 0.51 11.26 21.08
N ASN A 144 0.41 10.15 20.35
CA ASN A 144 1.06 9.93 19.07
C ASN A 144 0.07 9.64 17.93
N SER A 145 -1.21 9.53 18.23
CA SER A 145 -2.26 9.18 17.27
C SER A 145 -3.55 9.93 17.57
N LEU A 146 -4.38 10.12 16.55
CA LEU A 146 -5.72 10.63 16.74
C LEU A 146 -6.64 9.52 17.27
N CYS A 147 -7.69 9.90 18.00
CA CYS A 147 -8.71 8.97 18.47
C CYS A 147 -9.38 8.29 17.28
N PRO A 148 -9.47 6.94 17.26
CA PRO A 148 -10.11 6.24 16.17
C PRO A 148 -11.63 6.45 16.18
N ARG A 149 -12.20 6.55 14.98
CA ARG A 149 -13.65 6.52 14.77
C ARG A 149 -14.06 5.08 14.45
N ALA A 150 -14.69 4.41 15.40
CA ALA A 150 -15.04 2.99 15.28
C ALA A 150 -15.95 2.66 14.09
N LYS A 151 -16.96 3.51 13.86
CA LYS A 151 -18.13 3.17 13.03
C LYS A 151 -17.81 2.69 11.62
N GLY A 152 -16.84 3.32 10.94
CA GLY A 152 -16.47 2.93 9.59
C GLY A 152 -15.78 1.56 9.53
N LEU A 153 -14.88 1.28 10.47
CA LEU A 153 -14.20 -0.01 10.57
C LEU A 153 -15.16 -1.10 11.01
N TRP A 154 -16.00 -0.81 12.02
CA TRP A 154 -17.05 -1.71 12.49
C TRP A 154 -17.98 -2.12 11.36
N SER A 155 -18.46 -1.16 10.57
CA SER A 155 -19.32 -1.43 9.42
C SER A 155 -18.64 -2.31 8.37
N ALA A 156 -17.34 -2.12 8.16
CA ALA A 156 -16.56 -2.88 7.18
C ALA A 156 -16.37 -4.33 7.62
N VAL A 157 -16.02 -4.55 8.90
CA VAL A 157 -15.87 -5.90 9.48
C VAL A 157 -17.18 -6.67 9.42
N ASN A 158 -18.31 -6.03 9.72
CA ASN A 158 -19.62 -6.68 9.73
C ASN A 158 -20.24 -6.85 8.34
N GLY A 159 -19.83 -6.03 7.36
CA GLY A 159 -20.40 -6.04 6.01
C GLY A 159 -19.69 -6.99 5.05
N MET A 160 -18.42 -7.33 5.29
CA MET A 160 -17.58 -8.13 4.40
C MET A 160 -17.38 -9.57 4.90
N GLN A 161 -17.10 -10.49 3.98
CA GLN A 161 -16.67 -11.86 4.29
C GLN A 161 -15.13 -11.92 4.27
N LEU A 162 -14.53 -11.70 5.43
CA LEU A 162 -13.08 -11.57 5.60
C LEU A 162 -12.42 -12.89 5.97
N ASP A 163 -11.34 -13.22 5.28
CA ASP A 163 -10.43 -14.32 5.66
C ASP A 163 -9.31 -13.80 6.57
N CYS A 164 -8.91 -12.53 6.43
CA CYS A 164 -7.80 -11.92 7.18
C CYS A 164 -8.06 -10.43 7.52
N VAL A 165 -7.60 -9.99 8.70
CA VAL A 165 -7.54 -8.57 9.05
C VAL A 165 -6.13 -8.18 9.46
N TYR A 166 -5.61 -7.07 8.93
CA TYR A 166 -4.28 -6.56 9.22
C TYR A 166 -4.35 -5.22 9.95
N ASP A 167 -3.79 -5.20 11.15
CA ASP A 167 -3.57 -4.00 11.94
C ASP A 167 -2.16 -3.46 11.62
N ILE A 168 -2.11 -2.32 10.92
CA ILE A 168 -0.86 -1.72 10.44
C ILE A 168 -0.55 -0.42 11.17
N THR A 169 0.66 -0.28 11.70
CA THR A 169 1.17 0.98 12.25
C THR A 169 2.27 1.52 11.36
N VAL A 170 2.07 2.72 10.81
CA VAL A 170 3.05 3.41 9.96
C VAL A 170 3.64 4.62 10.69
N VAL A 171 4.96 4.78 10.59
CA VAL A 171 5.67 5.97 11.04
C VAL A 171 6.80 6.31 10.06
N GLN A 172 7.05 7.60 9.87
CA GLN A 172 8.17 8.11 9.10
C GLN A 172 9.31 8.49 10.07
N SER A 173 10.56 8.18 9.72
CA SER A 173 11.73 8.67 10.45
C SER A 173 11.83 10.20 10.36
N GLU A 174 12.41 10.85 11.38
CA GLU A 174 12.37 12.31 11.58
C GLU A 174 13.12 13.18 10.54
N ASN A 175 13.62 12.60 9.44
CA ASN A 175 14.37 13.29 8.37
C ASN A 175 13.49 14.21 7.48
N GLY A 176 12.63 15.03 8.10
CA GLY A 176 11.66 15.89 7.43
C GLY A 176 10.31 15.21 7.20
N LYS A 177 9.32 15.97 6.69
CA LYS A 177 8.00 15.42 6.32
C LYS A 177 7.97 15.08 4.85
N ALA A 178 8.00 13.80 4.53
CA ALA A 178 7.90 13.34 3.16
C ALA A 178 6.49 13.59 2.62
N ASN A 179 6.43 14.06 1.37
CA ASN A 179 5.19 14.29 0.65
C ASN A 179 5.40 13.99 -0.84
N ILE A 180 4.33 14.13 -1.64
CA ILE A 180 4.37 13.82 -3.07
C ILE A 180 5.41 14.67 -3.81
N LEU A 181 5.63 15.93 -3.41
CA LEU A 181 6.61 16.81 -4.05
C LEU A 181 8.04 16.40 -3.71
N THR A 182 8.34 16.05 -2.45
CA THR A 182 9.69 15.60 -2.08
C THR A 182 10.04 14.29 -2.77
N LEU A 183 9.06 13.37 -2.87
CA LEU A 183 9.19 12.13 -3.63
C LEU A 183 9.47 12.43 -5.12
N ALA A 184 8.70 13.35 -5.72
CA ALA A 184 8.91 13.79 -7.11
C ALA A 184 10.20 14.60 -7.32
N GLN A 185 10.85 15.07 -6.26
CA GLN A 185 12.16 15.72 -6.34
C GLN A 185 13.32 14.74 -6.25
N GLY A 186 13.04 13.47 -5.93
CA GLY A 186 14.09 12.47 -5.67
C GLY A 186 14.68 12.58 -4.26
N ILE A 187 13.97 13.23 -3.32
CA ILE A 187 14.40 13.32 -1.92
C ILE A 187 14.01 12.01 -1.23
N PRO A 188 14.97 11.28 -0.65
CA PRO A 188 14.69 10.01 0.01
C PRO A 188 13.93 10.23 1.32
N ALA A 189 13.10 9.26 1.66
CA ALA A 189 12.38 9.18 2.93
C ALA A 189 12.50 7.78 3.52
N GLU A 190 12.35 7.67 4.83
CA GLU A 190 12.39 6.38 5.52
C GLU A 190 11.11 6.15 6.30
N PHE A 191 10.51 4.97 6.11
CA PHE A 191 9.26 4.57 6.74
C PHE A 191 9.42 3.22 7.44
N HIS A 192 8.67 3.07 8.52
CA HIS A 192 8.63 1.89 9.35
C HIS A 192 7.17 1.46 9.49
N VAL A 193 6.90 0.19 9.21
CA VAL A 193 5.56 -0.36 9.09
C VAL A 193 5.47 -1.61 9.96
N HIS A 194 4.77 -1.54 11.09
CA HIS A 194 4.49 -2.74 11.87
C HIS A 194 3.15 -3.32 11.45
N VAL A 195 3.10 -4.60 11.12
CA VAL A 195 1.88 -5.34 10.79
C VAL A 195 1.59 -6.39 11.85
N GLN A 196 0.33 -6.52 12.21
CA GLN A 196 -0.18 -7.65 12.97
C GLN A 196 -1.37 -8.24 12.25
N LYS A 197 -1.32 -9.54 11.95
CA LYS A 197 -2.44 -10.30 11.41
C LYS A 197 -3.39 -10.67 12.54
N LEU A 198 -4.68 -10.50 12.31
CA LEU A 198 -5.77 -10.77 13.24
C LEU A 198 -6.73 -11.76 12.59
N ASP A 199 -7.20 -12.71 13.39
CA ASP A 199 -8.30 -13.60 13.03
C ASP A 199 -9.62 -12.79 13.03
N PRO A 200 -10.35 -12.71 11.90
CA PRO A 200 -11.64 -12.03 11.83
C PRO A 200 -12.64 -12.52 12.89
N SER A 201 -12.61 -13.80 13.26
CA SER A 201 -13.53 -14.39 14.26
C SER A 201 -13.31 -13.84 15.68
N GLY A 202 -12.12 -13.30 15.96
CA GLY A 202 -11.79 -12.67 17.23
C GLY A 202 -12.17 -11.19 17.33
N ILE A 203 -12.73 -10.59 16.27
CA ILE A 203 -13.11 -9.18 16.24
C ILE A 203 -14.57 -9.04 16.70
N PRO A 204 -14.88 -8.16 17.68
CA PRO A 204 -16.25 -8.01 18.17
C PRO A 204 -17.23 -7.52 17.11
N VAL A 205 -18.46 -8.03 17.11
CA VAL A 205 -19.52 -7.61 16.18
C VAL A 205 -20.42 -6.52 16.76
N GLU A 206 -20.55 -6.42 18.08
CA GLU A 206 -21.40 -5.43 18.75
C GLU A 206 -20.71 -4.07 18.87
N GLU A 207 -21.39 -2.98 18.47
CA GLU A 207 -20.80 -1.64 18.32
C GLU A 207 -20.10 -1.13 19.60
N ASP A 208 -20.71 -1.31 20.77
CA ASP A 208 -20.13 -0.87 22.05
C ASP A 208 -18.86 -1.65 22.44
N THR A 209 -18.85 -2.96 22.21
CA THR A 209 -17.67 -3.80 22.47
C THR A 209 -16.57 -3.52 21.46
N PHE A 210 -16.93 -3.25 20.21
CA PHE A 210 -16.01 -2.88 19.15
C PHE A 210 -15.34 -1.52 19.42
N GLN A 211 -16.10 -0.54 19.94
CA GLN A 211 -15.56 0.77 20.33
C GLN A 211 -14.48 0.65 21.41
N LYS A 212 -14.65 -0.26 22.39
CA LYS A 212 -13.61 -0.54 23.39
C LYS A 212 -12.41 -1.24 22.75
N TRP A 213 -12.67 -2.28 21.95
CA TRP A 213 -11.63 -3.03 21.24
C TRP A 213 -10.74 -2.12 20.38
N ILE A 214 -11.32 -1.24 19.56
CA ILE A 214 -10.52 -0.36 18.69
C ILE A 214 -9.72 0.67 19.50
N LEU A 215 -10.25 1.16 20.64
CA LEU A 215 -9.49 2.04 21.53
C LEU A 215 -8.29 1.32 22.15
N GLU A 216 -8.44 0.07 22.57
CA GLU A 216 -7.31 -0.75 23.04
C GLU A 216 -6.27 -0.98 21.95
N ARG A 217 -6.69 -1.23 20.71
CA ARG A 217 -5.76 -1.32 19.56
C ARG A 217 -5.00 0.00 19.39
N TRP A 218 -5.68 1.15 19.47
CA TRP A 218 -5.04 2.45 19.34
C TRP A 218 -4.07 2.75 20.49
N LEU A 219 -4.36 2.35 21.72
CA LEU A 219 -3.39 2.45 22.82
C LEU A 219 -2.10 1.66 22.53
N ARG A 220 -2.23 0.45 21.98
CA ARG A 220 -1.06 -0.35 21.57
C ARG A 220 -0.29 0.34 20.43
N LYS A 221 -0.99 0.94 19.46
CA LYS A 221 -0.35 1.72 18.39
C LYS A 221 0.39 2.93 18.95
N ASP A 222 -0.22 3.67 19.87
CA ASP A 222 0.36 4.85 20.49
C ASP A 222 1.65 4.50 21.25
N ALA A 223 1.63 3.40 22.00
CA ALA A 223 2.82 2.88 22.69
C ALA A 223 3.94 2.46 21.70
N LYS A 224 3.60 1.84 20.57
CA LYS A 224 4.58 1.51 19.52
C LYS A 224 5.22 2.77 18.93
N LEU A 225 4.43 3.81 18.68
CA LEU A 225 4.91 5.10 18.16
C LEU A 225 5.80 5.81 19.18
N ALA A 226 5.42 5.81 20.47
CA ALA A 226 6.24 6.36 21.54
C ALA A 226 7.59 5.63 21.65
N ARG A 227 7.58 4.30 21.55
CA ARG A 227 8.80 3.48 21.52
C ARG A 227 9.67 3.80 20.30
N PHE A 228 9.08 3.95 19.12
CA PHE A 228 9.82 4.31 17.91
C PHE A 228 10.53 5.66 18.05
N ALA A 229 9.88 6.65 18.66
CA ALA A 229 10.49 7.96 18.92
C ALA A 229 11.73 7.88 19.83
N LYS A 230 11.79 6.87 20.72
CA LYS A 230 12.92 6.68 21.65
C LYS A 230 14.02 5.80 21.06
N ASP A 231 13.64 4.68 20.44
CA ASP A 231 14.55 3.57 20.13
C ASP A 231 14.75 3.37 18.61
N GLY A 232 14.00 4.08 17.76
CA GLY A 232 14.06 3.94 16.29
C GLY A 232 13.45 2.65 15.75
N HIS A 233 12.70 1.90 16.58
CA HIS A 233 12.04 0.65 16.17
C HIS A 233 10.58 0.56 16.64
N LEU A 234 9.72 -0.06 15.82
CA LEU A 234 8.30 -0.27 16.16
C LEU A 234 8.06 -1.53 17.00
N GLY A 235 9.10 -2.29 17.35
CA GLY A 235 9.08 -3.49 18.18
C GLY A 235 9.07 -4.83 17.44
N ALA A 236 9.04 -5.90 18.24
CA ALA A 236 9.17 -7.32 17.91
C ALA A 236 10.24 -7.60 16.84
N ASP A 237 11.50 -7.58 17.28
CA ASP A 237 12.64 -8.26 16.67
C ASP A 237 13.73 -8.48 17.73
N GLN A 238 13.74 -9.66 18.34
CA GLN A 238 14.95 -10.19 18.97
C GLN A 238 15.56 -11.17 17.96
N GLY A 239 16.14 -10.65 16.87
CA GLY A 239 16.82 -11.47 15.86
C GLY A 239 17.52 -10.63 14.78
N PRO A 240 18.57 -11.16 14.12
CA PRO A 240 19.35 -10.44 13.11
C PRO A 240 18.56 -10.04 11.84
N ASP A 241 17.43 -10.70 11.56
CA ASP A 241 16.67 -10.64 10.29
C ASP A 241 15.32 -9.92 10.35
N GLY A 242 15.01 -9.32 11.49
CA GLY A 242 13.63 -9.01 11.86
C GLY A 242 12.89 -7.91 11.07
N ARG A 243 13.65 -6.99 10.47
CA ARG A 243 13.10 -5.97 9.57
C ARG A 243 13.25 -6.41 8.13
N HIS A 244 12.16 -6.40 7.36
CA HIS A 244 12.25 -6.65 5.92
C HIS A 244 12.15 -5.34 5.15
N LEU A 245 13.12 -5.10 4.26
CA LEU A 245 13.06 -3.98 3.33
C LEU A 245 12.08 -4.33 2.20
N LEU A 246 11.02 -3.54 2.06
CA LEU A 246 10.09 -3.68 0.94
C LEU A 246 10.77 -3.25 -0.35
N SER A 247 10.63 -4.07 -1.38
CA SER A 247 11.21 -3.80 -2.69
C SER A 247 10.17 -3.12 -3.58
N VAL A 248 10.62 -2.18 -4.40
CA VAL A 248 9.78 -1.67 -5.50
C VAL A 248 9.86 -2.66 -6.64
N SER A 249 8.71 -3.20 -7.04
CA SER A 249 8.62 -4.17 -8.12
C SER A 249 9.17 -3.60 -9.44
N PRO A 250 10.05 -4.33 -10.15
CA PRO A 250 10.47 -3.98 -11.51
C PRO A 250 9.29 -3.91 -12.51
N ALA A 251 8.15 -4.53 -12.19
CA ALA A 251 6.92 -4.50 -12.99
C ALA A 251 6.33 -3.09 -13.14
N CYS A 252 6.76 -2.13 -12.31
CA CYS A 252 6.46 -0.71 -12.52
C CYS A 252 6.86 -0.24 -13.93
N GLY A 253 8.02 -0.69 -14.45
CA GLY A 253 8.45 -0.38 -15.81
C GLY A 253 7.55 -1.03 -16.88
N GLN A 254 7.11 -2.26 -16.65
CA GLN A 254 6.16 -2.96 -17.53
C GLN A 254 4.80 -2.26 -17.58
N THR A 255 4.35 -1.72 -16.44
CA THR A 255 3.10 -0.95 -16.34
C THR A 255 3.18 0.33 -17.16
N VAL A 256 4.32 1.04 -17.13
CA VAL A 256 4.54 2.22 -17.96
C VAL A 256 4.50 1.86 -19.44
N VAL A 257 5.17 0.79 -19.86
CA VAL A 257 5.13 0.31 -21.25
C VAL A 257 3.71 -0.09 -21.65
N GLY A 258 3.01 -0.84 -20.81
CA GLY A 258 1.61 -1.23 -21.03
C GLY A 258 0.68 -0.03 -21.15
N ALA A 259 0.85 1.00 -20.31
CA ALA A 259 0.08 2.24 -20.37
C ALA A 259 0.34 2.99 -21.67
N ILE A 260 1.59 3.07 -22.13
CA ILE A 260 1.94 3.67 -23.43
C ILE A 260 1.28 2.89 -24.57
N ALA A 261 1.39 1.56 -24.57
CA ALA A 261 0.79 0.72 -25.60
C ALA A 261 -0.74 0.85 -25.65
N TRP A 262 -1.40 0.83 -24.49
CA TRP A 262 -2.85 1.03 -24.38
C TRP A 262 -3.28 2.42 -24.83
N TRP A 263 -2.52 3.45 -24.47
CA TRP A 263 -2.77 4.83 -24.88
C TRP A 263 -2.63 5.01 -26.40
N LEU A 264 -1.59 4.42 -27.01
CA LEU A 264 -1.41 4.43 -28.47
C LEU A 264 -2.56 3.72 -29.18
N LEU A 265 -2.95 2.54 -28.69
CA LEU A 265 -4.06 1.76 -29.26
C LEU A 265 -5.38 2.52 -29.17
N SER A 266 -5.75 3.00 -27.99
CA SER A 266 -7.00 3.75 -27.79
C SER A 266 -7.04 5.05 -28.60
N THR A 267 -5.92 5.75 -28.69
CA THR A 267 -5.78 6.94 -29.53
C THR A 267 -5.96 6.60 -31.02
N ALA A 268 -5.32 5.53 -31.50
CA ALA A 268 -5.46 5.07 -32.89
C ALA A 268 -6.91 4.69 -33.23
N CYS A 269 -7.60 3.96 -32.35
CA CYS A 269 -9.01 3.62 -32.50
C CYS A 269 -9.89 4.89 -32.54
N PHE A 270 -9.64 5.86 -31.67
CA PHE A 270 -10.41 7.11 -31.64
C PHE A 270 -10.17 7.99 -32.87
N LEU A 271 -8.92 8.06 -33.35
CA LEU A 271 -8.57 8.75 -34.60
C LEU A 271 -9.30 8.10 -35.79
N CYS A 272 -9.28 6.77 -35.87
CA CYS A 272 -10.01 6.02 -36.89
C CYS A 272 -11.52 6.34 -36.85
N PHE A 273 -12.13 6.32 -35.66
CA PHE A 273 -13.53 6.73 -35.47
C PHE A 273 -13.79 8.16 -35.98
N CYS A 274 -12.94 9.13 -35.64
CA CYS A 274 -13.11 10.52 -36.05
C CYS A 274 -13.05 10.67 -37.58
N VAL A 275 -12.14 9.96 -38.25
CA VAL A 275 -12.00 9.99 -39.72
C VAL A 275 -13.19 9.30 -40.38
N LEU A 276 -13.53 8.08 -39.96
CA LEU A 276 -14.63 7.30 -40.56
C LEU A 276 -16.00 7.95 -40.34
N SER A 277 -16.19 8.67 -39.24
CA SER A 277 -17.45 9.37 -38.94
C SER A 277 -17.48 10.83 -39.44
N GLY A 278 -16.40 11.33 -40.06
CA GLY A 278 -16.28 12.72 -40.52
C GLY A 278 -16.28 13.77 -39.40
N ARG A 279 -16.01 13.38 -38.14
CA ARG A 279 -16.08 14.23 -36.94
C ARG A 279 -14.74 14.90 -36.61
N TYR A 280 -14.15 15.57 -37.59
CA TYR A 280 -12.78 16.14 -37.47
C TYR A 280 -12.60 17.17 -36.34
N ARG A 281 -13.67 17.83 -35.89
CA ARG A 281 -13.62 18.76 -34.75
C ARG A 281 -13.16 18.09 -33.45
N LEU A 282 -13.37 16.78 -33.31
CA LEU A 282 -12.93 16.00 -32.14
C LEU A 282 -11.42 15.74 -32.11
N LEU A 283 -10.72 15.91 -33.24
CA LEU A 283 -9.27 15.70 -33.34
C LEU A 283 -8.48 16.72 -32.49
N ALA A 284 -9.02 17.92 -32.28
CA ALA A 284 -8.41 18.92 -31.40
C ALA A 284 -8.28 18.43 -29.95
N GLY A 285 -9.25 17.65 -29.46
CA GLY A 285 -9.21 17.03 -28.13
C GLY A 285 -8.15 15.96 -27.99
N VAL A 286 -7.83 15.24 -29.09
CA VAL A 286 -6.76 14.23 -29.12
C VAL A 286 -5.40 14.89 -28.89
N GLY A 287 -5.13 16.02 -29.53
CA GLY A 287 -3.85 16.73 -29.37
C GLY A 287 -3.55 17.11 -27.91
N LEU A 288 -4.55 17.65 -27.20
CA LEU A 288 -4.40 18.02 -25.78
C LEU A 288 -4.22 16.79 -24.89
N GLY A 289 -5.01 15.72 -25.12
CA GLY A 289 -4.89 14.47 -24.38
C GLY A 289 -3.53 13.79 -24.58
N THR A 290 -3.03 13.78 -25.81
CA THR A 290 -1.69 13.29 -26.16
C THR A 290 -0.60 14.07 -25.45
N LEU A 291 -0.65 15.40 -25.50
CA LEU A 291 0.34 16.25 -24.85
C LEU A 291 0.41 15.98 -23.34
N LEU A 292 -0.75 15.89 -22.69
CA LEU A 292 -0.82 15.59 -21.26
C LEU A 292 -0.22 14.21 -20.95
N PHE A 293 -0.57 13.18 -21.71
CA PHE A 293 -0.04 11.82 -21.53
C PHE A 293 1.49 11.78 -21.69
N VAL A 294 2.03 12.44 -22.72
CA VAL A 294 3.48 12.51 -22.97
C VAL A 294 4.20 13.20 -21.82
N VAL A 295 3.70 14.35 -21.34
CA VAL A 295 4.31 15.07 -20.22
C VAL A 295 4.33 14.19 -18.96
N LEU A 296 3.22 13.52 -18.64
CA LEU A 296 3.12 12.65 -17.46
C LEU A 296 4.08 11.47 -17.56
N THR A 297 4.11 10.81 -18.72
CA THR A 297 5.01 9.68 -18.97
C THR A 297 6.47 10.12 -18.87
N ALA A 298 6.83 11.28 -19.44
CA ALA A 298 8.17 11.83 -19.35
C ALA A 298 8.57 12.13 -17.91
N VAL A 299 7.66 12.68 -17.09
CA VAL A 299 7.90 12.87 -15.66
C VAL A 299 8.15 11.53 -14.97
N VAL A 300 7.31 10.52 -15.17
CA VAL A 300 7.47 9.19 -14.56
C VAL A 300 8.80 8.55 -14.95
N VAL A 301 9.14 8.55 -16.24
CA VAL A 301 10.39 7.99 -16.76
C VAL A 301 11.60 8.75 -16.23
N HIS A 302 11.56 10.09 -16.18
CA HIS A 302 12.62 10.91 -15.61
C HIS A 302 12.85 10.64 -14.12
N GLN A 303 11.77 10.46 -13.35
CA GLN A 303 11.88 10.10 -11.94
C GLN A 303 12.45 8.70 -11.75
N ALA A 304 11.99 7.73 -12.54
CA ALA A 304 12.55 6.38 -12.54
C ALA A 304 14.06 6.41 -12.90
N GLY A 305 14.46 7.23 -13.88
CA GLY A 305 15.84 7.43 -14.30
C GLY A 305 16.73 8.09 -13.24
N LYS A 306 16.21 9.06 -12.49
CA LYS A 306 16.91 9.65 -11.33
C LYS A 306 17.16 8.61 -10.24
N CYS A 307 16.20 7.72 -10.00
CA CYS A 307 16.37 6.61 -9.04
C CYS A 307 17.49 5.65 -9.49
N SER A 308 17.60 5.36 -10.79
CA SER A 308 18.71 4.53 -11.31
C SER A 308 20.08 5.23 -11.28
N ALA A 309 20.13 6.55 -11.51
CA ALA A 309 21.38 7.31 -11.48
C ALA A 309 21.90 7.53 -10.04
N LEU A 310 21.00 7.64 -9.05
CA LEU A 310 21.36 7.66 -7.64
C LEU A 310 21.91 6.30 -7.17
N LEU A 311 21.35 5.19 -7.66
CA LEU A 311 21.92 3.85 -7.46
C LEU A 311 23.34 3.77 -8.04
N GLN A 312 23.60 4.24 -9.26
CA GLN A 312 24.96 4.23 -9.82
C GLN A 312 25.97 5.10 -9.04
N ARG A 313 25.53 6.18 -8.37
CA ARG A 313 26.41 7.02 -7.53
C ARG A 313 26.67 6.44 -6.13
N GLY A 314 25.78 5.61 -5.60
CA GLY A 314 25.97 4.89 -4.33
C GLY A 314 26.88 3.66 -4.42
N TRP A 315 27.08 3.12 -5.62
CA TRP A 315 27.92 1.93 -5.84
C TRP A 315 29.44 2.21 -5.82
N ILE A 316 29.87 3.46 -5.71
CA ILE A 316 31.32 3.79 -5.65
C ILE A 316 31.88 3.69 -4.21
N MET A 317 31.06 3.39 -3.19
CA MET A 317 31.50 3.38 -1.78
C MET A 317 31.15 2.11 -0.98
N MET A 318 30.74 1.01 -1.61
CA MET A 318 30.72 -0.30 -0.95
C MET A 318 31.77 -1.20 -1.58
N ASP A 319 32.93 -1.24 -0.93
CA ASP A 319 34.00 -2.19 -1.17
C ASP A 319 33.43 -3.61 -1.27
N LEU A 320 33.78 -4.27 -2.38
CA LEU A 320 33.62 -5.70 -2.58
C LEU A 320 34.26 -6.47 -1.41
N HIS A 321 33.45 -7.15 -0.62
CA HIS A 321 33.81 -8.48 -0.14
C HIS A 321 32.90 -9.48 -0.85
N ILE A 322 33.29 -9.82 -2.08
CA ILE A 322 32.75 -10.98 -2.79
C ILE A 322 33.26 -12.21 -2.05
N THR A 323 32.37 -12.89 -1.34
CA THR A 323 32.62 -14.26 -0.91
C THR A 323 32.66 -15.15 -2.16
N THR A 324 33.82 -15.77 -2.37
CA THR A 324 34.07 -16.72 -3.45
C THR A 324 33.52 -18.09 -3.08
N GLU A 325 32.26 -18.39 -3.41
CA GLU A 325 31.78 -19.79 -3.41
C GLU A 325 31.26 -20.20 -4.80
N PRO A 326 31.62 -21.38 -5.31
CA PRO A 326 31.26 -21.82 -6.65
C PRO A 326 29.82 -22.37 -6.72
N LEU A 327 29.04 -21.86 -7.67
CA LEU A 327 27.72 -22.38 -8.03
C LEU A 327 27.86 -23.69 -8.83
N ASN A 328 27.32 -24.80 -8.34
CA ASN A 328 27.21 -26.06 -9.09
C ASN A 328 25.87 -26.18 -9.82
N ILE A 329 25.91 -26.54 -11.11
CA ILE A 329 24.74 -26.75 -11.97
C ILE A 329 24.42 -28.25 -12.00
N CYS A 330 23.24 -28.65 -11.55
CA CYS A 330 22.72 -30.02 -11.74
C CYS A 330 21.67 -30.05 -12.85
N SER A 331 21.76 -31.06 -13.74
CA SER A 331 20.82 -31.27 -14.85
C SER A 331 19.88 -32.44 -14.57
N CYS A 332 18.58 -32.23 -14.77
CA CYS A 332 17.57 -33.30 -14.73
C CYS A 332 17.48 -33.98 -16.11
N ALA A 333 17.91 -35.25 -16.19
CA ALA A 333 18.01 -36.00 -17.45
C ALA A 333 16.67 -36.43 -18.06
N SER A 334 15.52 -36.18 -17.41
CA SER A 334 14.21 -36.65 -17.88
C SER A 334 13.29 -35.56 -18.46
N CYS A 335 13.56 -34.27 -18.23
CA CYS A 335 12.67 -33.19 -18.71
C CYS A 335 13.35 -32.01 -19.41
N GLY A 336 14.70 -31.97 -19.48
CA GLY A 336 15.42 -30.91 -20.22
C GLY A 336 15.27 -29.49 -19.66
N VAL A 337 14.71 -29.33 -18.45
CA VAL A 337 14.60 -28.04 -17.76
C VAL A 337 15.82 -27.86 -16.85
N HIS A 338 16.58 -26.78 -17.08
CA HIS A 338 17.66 -26.36 -16.19
C HIS A 338 17.08 -25.44 -15.10
N ALA A 339 17.12 -25.87 -13.84
CA ALA A 339 16.79 -25.03 -12.70
C ALA A 339 18.08 -24.72 -11.92
N VAL A 340 18.33 -23.44 -11.65
CA VAL A 340 19.41 -23.01 -10.75
C VAL A 340 18.83 -22.98 -9.35
N LEU A 341 19.15 -24.01 -8.55
CA LEU A 341 18.80 -24.07 -7.14
C LEU A 341 20.01 -23.69 -6.30
N LEU A 342 19.83 -22.73 -5.38
CA LEU A 342 20.78 -22.44 -4.32
C LEU A 342 20.61 -23.52 -3.25
N VAL A 343 21.50 -24.51 -3.25
CA VAL A 343 21.58 -25.52 -2.18
C VAL A 343 22.80 -25.20 -1.32
N PRO A 344 22.67 -24.98 -0.01
CA PRO A 344 23.81 -24.86 0.90
C PRO A 344 24.64 -26.15 0.90
N GLU A 345 25.97 -26.05 0.86
CA GLU A 345 26.84 -27.23 0.97
C GLU A 345 26.53 -28.03 2.26
N GLY A 346 26.25 -29.33 2.10
CA GLY A 346 26.10 -30.28 3.21
C GLY A 346 24.67 -30.68 3.61
N GLY A 347 23.63 -30.14 2.97
CA GLY A 347 22.25 -30.60 3.18
C GLY A 347 21.93 -31.88 2.38
N PRO A 348 21.13 -32.83 2.90
CA PRO A 348 20.67 -33.97 2.12
C PRO A 348 19.81 -33.47 0.94
N ALA A 349 20.07 -34.02 -0.26
CA ALA A 349 19.32 -33.68 -1.46
C ALA A 349 17.81 -33.95 -1.24
N PRO A 350 16.91 -33.02 -1.61
CA PRO A 350 15.48 -33.30 -1.57
C PRO A 350 15.17 -34.47 -2.51
N ALA A 351 14.47 -35.47 -2.01
CA ALA A 351 13.96 -36.57 -2.83
C ALA A 351 13.00 -35.99 -3.88
N LEU A 352 13.27 -36.30 -5.16
CA LEU A 352 12.44 -35.97 -6.32
C LEU A 352 11.11 -36.73 -6.32
#